data_AF-A0A0L0T827-F1
#
_entry.id   AF-A0A0L0T827-F1
#
_cell.length_a   1.000
_cell.length_b   1.000
_cell.length_c   1.000
_cell.angle_alpha   90.00
_cell.angle_beta   90.00
_cell.angle_gamma   90.00
#
_symmetry.space_group_name_H-M   'P 1'
#
loop_
_entity.id
_entity.type
_entity.pdbx_description
1 polymer ?
#
loop_
_entity_poly.entity_id
_entity_poly.type
_entity_poly.pdbx_seq_one_letter_code
_entity_poly.pdbx_strand_id
1 'polypeptide(L)'
;MSDTSPIAASSSDPAAAAAPQTQPPRHHHPVGRPPVLPPHLAVLRSTFGYLWNNGFTPFSLVRFAGPFGPHLTNFYTTRRFAHLSPEEIDRLREYIFHVNTGDTPAGEFALNVLLKFRAYAKMPLKYRLAPLFGRVPVRFVYGDVDWMDSKHAVEVVKEAAPEMDVEKVVRVVAGAGHQVFLDNPQAFDEEMVRIVDERGL
;
A
#
# COMPACT_ATOMS: atom_id res chain seq x y z
N MET A 1 -50.52 -21.42 58.29
CA MET A 1 -49.05 -21.39 58.32
C MET A 1 -48.64 -20.40 57.23
N SER A 2 -48.83 -19.08 57.39
CA SER A 2 -48.27 -18.15 58.40
C SER A 2 -46.75 -18.03 58.26
N ASP A 3 -46.27 -17.00 57.56
CA ASP A 3 -45.37 -15.92 58.05
C ASP A 3 -44.85 -15.07 56.85
N THR A 4 -45.27 -13.82 56.59
CA THR A 4 -44.81 -12.51 57.11
C THR A 4 -43.29 -12.18 57.01
N SER A 5 -42.92 -11.42 55.94
CA SER A 5 -42.03 -10.22 55.78
C SER A 5 -40.66 -10.11 56.50
N PRO A 6 -39.70 -9.19 56.15
CA PRO A 6 -39.78 -8.00 55.28
C PRO A 6 -38.57 -7.71 54.33
N ILE A 7 -38.70 -6.57 53.64
CA ILE A 7 -37.83 -5.85 52.69
C ILE A 7 -36.46 -5.44 53.29
N ALA A 8 -35.40 -5.45 52.46
CA ALA A 8 -34.25 -4.57 52.61
C ALA A 8 -33.83 -3.99 51.25
N ALA A 9 -34.10 -2.69 51.06
CA ALA A 9 -33.46 -1.88 50.04
C ALA A 9 -32.05 -1.53 50.53
N SER A 10 -31.03 -1.74 49.71
CA SER A 10 -29.69 -1.19 49.92
C SER A 10 -29.37 -0.22 48.79
N SER A 11 -29.51 1.05 49.11
CA SER A 11 -29.00 2.19 48.36
C SER A 11 -27.47 2.23 48.39
N SER A 12 -26.84 2.46 47.25
CA SER A 12 -25.53 3.11 47.18
C SER A 12 -25.39 3.88 45.87
N ASP A 13 -24.94 5.13 46.00
CA ASP A 13 -25.06 6.26 45.09
C ASP A 13 -24.46 6.14 43.67
N PRO A 14 -24.94 6.97 42.72
CA PRO A 14 -24.37 7.16 41.39
C PRO A 14 -23.26 8.23 41.44
N ALA A 15 -22.07 7.89 41.91
CA ALA A 15 -20.91 8.79 41.81
C ALA A 15 -19.58 8.05 42.00
N ALA A 16 -19.23 7.18 41.05
CA ALA A 16 -17.85 6.73 40.90
C ALA A 16 -17.35 7.19 39.53
N ALA A 17 -16.76 8.39 39.51
CA ALA A 17 -16.01 8.90 38.37
C ALA A 17 -14.96 7.86 37.95
N ALA A 18 -15.08 7.35 36.71
CA ALA A 18 -14.09 6.47 36.13
C ALA A 18 -12.76 7.22 36.05
N ALA A 19 -11.76 6.75 36.81
CA ALA A 19 -10.40 7.23 36.72
C ALA A 19 -9.88 7.07 35.27
N PRO A 20 -9.05 8.00 34.75
CA PRO A 20 -8.48 7.85 33.42
C PRO A 20 -7.63 6.58 33.39
N GLN A 21 -8.03 5.61 32.55
CA GLN A 21 -7.19 4.46 32.26
C GLN A 21 -5.93 4.97 31.57
N THR A 22 -4.81 4.92 32.26
CA THR A 22 -3.49 5.23 31.72
C THR A 22 -3.19 4.20 30.63
N GLN A 23 -3.11 4.65 29.38
CA GLN A 23 -2.62 3.81 28.28
C GLN A 23 -1.23 3.27 28.66
N PRO A 24 -0.96 1.97 28.47
CA PRO A 24 0.36 1.44 28.72
C PRO A 24 1.39 2.15 27.83
N PRO A 25 2.63 2.35 28.32
CA PRO A 25 3.65 3.08 27.58
C PRO A 25 3.88 2.42 26.22
N ARG A 26 3.88 3.23 25.15
CA ARG A 26 4.24 2.78 23.81
C ARG A 26 5.62 2.14 23.86
N HIS A 27 5.69 0.82 23.71
CA HIS A 27 6.95 0.10 23.58
C HIS A 27 7.59 0.49 22.25
N HIS A 28 8.42 1.53 22.27
CA HIS A 28 9.39 1.79 21.21
C HIS A 28 10.32 0.58 21.13
N HIS A 29 10.09 -0.31 20.17
CA HIS A 29 11.11 -1.28 19.80
C HIS A 29 12.31 -0.48 19.30
N PRO A 30 13.50 -0.62 19.92
CA PRO A 30 14.68 0.02 19.38
C PRO A 30 14.89 -0.55 17.98
N VAL A 31 14.72 0.29 16.96
CA VAL A 31 15.13 -0.05 15.59
C VAL A 31 16.62 -0.33 15.69
N GLY A 32 16.99 -1.61 15.68
CA GLY A 32 18.38 -2.03 15.75
C GLY A 32 19.18 -1.25 14.71
N ARG A 33 20.38 -0.81 15.08
CA ARG A 33 21.25 -0.09 14.14
C ARG A 33 21.38 -0.97 12.89
N PRO A 34 21.07 -0.45 11.69
CA PRO A 34 21.18 -1.25 10.48
C PRO A 34 22.61 -1.77 10.35
N PRO A 35 22.80 -3.00 9.85
CA PRO A 35 24.12 -3.59 9.72
C PRO A 35 25.03 -2.68 8.90
N VAL A 36 26.28 -2.50 9.37
CA VAL A 36 27.29 -1.72 8.64
C VAL A 36 27.64 -2.49 7.37
N LEU A 37 27.34 -1.90 6.22
CA LEU A 37 27.62 -2.53 4.92
C LEU A 37 29.14 -2.57 4.67
N PRO A 38 29.67 -3.65 4.08
CA PRO A 38 31.01 -3.69 3.52
C PRO A 38 31.28 -2.49 2.58
N PRO A 39 32.51 -1.98 2.49
CA PRO A 39 32.81 -0.76 1.72
C PRO A 39 32.34 -0.79 0.27
N HIS A 40 32.49 -1.92 -0.43
CA HIS A 40 32.05 -2.06 -1.82
C HIS A 40 30.52 -1.96 -1.97
N LEU A 41 29.75 -2.54 -1.04
CA LEU A 41 28.28 -2.41 -1.03
C LEU A 41 27.84 -1.00 -0.62
N ALA A 42 28.59 -0.34 0.27
CA ALA A 42 28.33 1.04 0.66
C ALA A 42 28.55 2.01 -0.51
N VAL A 43 29.62 1.82 -1.28
CA VAL A 43 29.88 2.58 -2.52
C VAL A 43 28.78 2.31 -3.54
N LEU A 44 28.43 1.05 -3.78
CA LEU A 44 27.36 0.68 -4.71
C LEU A 44 26.02 1.33 -4.33
N ARG A 45 25.65 1.29 -3.04
CA ARG A 45 24.47 1.96 -2.50
C ARG A 45 24.52 3.47 -2.73
N SER A 46 25.67 4.09 -2.50
CA SER A 46 25.87 5.53 -2.70
C SER A 46 25.71 5.91 -4.18
N THR A 47 26.30 5.12 -5.08
CA THR A 47 26.19 5.33 -6.53
C THR A 47 24.75 5.19 -7.01
N PHE A 48 24.03 4.13 -6.61
CA PHE A 48 22.62 3.98 -7.00
C PHE A 48 21.73 5.10 -6.43
N GLY A 49 21.96 5.50 -5.17
CA GLY A 49 21.25 6.64 -4.58
C GLY A 49 21.53 7.95 -5.32
N TYR A 50 22.79 8.19 -5.70
CA TYR A 50 23.18 9.34 -6.50
C TYR A 50 22.51 9.32 -7.87
N LEU A 51 22.57 8.20 -8.60
CA LEU A 51 21.92 8.05 -9.91
C LEU A 51 20.41 8.31 -9.81
N TRP A 52 19.73 7.71 -8.83
CA TRP A 52 18.30 7.95 -8.59
C TRP A 52 18.00 9.43 -8.31
N ASN A 53 18.83 10.12 -7.54
CA ASN A 53 18.60 11.53 -7.25
C ASN A 53 18.89 12.45 -8.45
N ASN A 54 19.61 11.96 -9.47
CA ASN A 54 19.92 12.69 -10.70
C ASN A 54 19.03 12.29 -11.89
N GLY A 55 17.85 11.72 -11.64
CA GLY A 55 16.88 11.42 -12.71
C GLY A 55 17.07 10.05 -13.35
N PHE A 56 17.97 9.20 -12.83
CA PHE A 56 18.16 7.86 -13.37
C PHE A 56 17.12 6.90 -12.81
N THR A 57 16.36 6.30 -13.72
CA THR A 57 15.24 5.40 -13.46
C THR A 57 15.49 4.04 -14.12
N PRO A 58 14.74 2.98 -13.77
CA PRO A 58 14.92 1.67 -14.39
C PRO A 58 14.79 1.68 -15.92
N PHE A 59 13.86 2.46 -16.51
CA PHE A 59 13.75 2.54 -17.97
C PHE A 59 14.80 3.46 -18.61
N SER A 60 15.64 4.16 -17.83
CA SER A 60 16.89 4.73 -18.37
C SER A 60 17.77 3.65 -18.98
N LEU A 61 17.83 2.46 -18.38
CA LEU A 61 18.56 1.33 -18.96
C LEU A 61 17.94 0.88 -20.28
N VAL A 62 16.61 0.84 -20.36
CA VAL A 62 15.88 0.47 -21.58
C VAL A 62 16.15 1.49 -22.70
N ARG A 63 16.17 2.79 -22.38
CA ARG A 63 16.52 3.87 -23.32
C ARG A 63 17.97 3.78 -23.78
N PHE A 64 18.91 3.56 -22.86
CA PHE A 64 20.34 3.44 -23.21
C PHE A 64 20.67 2.18 -24.00
N ALA A 65 19.89 1.11 -23.86
CA ALA A 65 20.02 -0.09 -24.67
C ALA A 65 19.65 0.13 -26.15
N GLY A 66 19.04 1.27 -26.50
CA GLY A 66 18.74 1.66 -27.87
C GLY A 66 17.91 0.59 -28.60
N PRO A 67 18.38 0.06 -29.75
CA PRO A 67 17.67 -1.00 -30.48
C PRO A 67 17.37 -2.26 -29.67
N PHE A 68 18.10 -2.52 -28.58
CA PHE A 68 17.85 -3.67 -27.70
C PHE A 68 16.81 -3.41 -26.61
N GLY A 69 16.36 -2.17 -26.45
CA GLY A 69 15.34 -1.78 -25.46
C GLY A 69 14.06 -2.63 -25.52
N PRO A 70 13.46 -2.88 -26.70
CA PRO A 70 12.28 -3.73 -26.82
C PRO A 70 12.50 -5.16 -26.29
N HIS A 71 13.70 -5.71 -26.43
CA HIS A 71 14.03 -7.04 -25.89
C HIS A 71 14.07 -7.06 -24.36
N LEU A 72 14.55 -5.99 -23.72
CA LEU A 72 14.54 -5.86 -22.27
C LEU A 72 13.10 -5.75 -21.73
N THR A 73 12.26 -4.95 -22.40
CA THR A 73 10.84 -4.87 -22.05
C THR A 73 10.14 -6.21 -22.25
N ASN A 74 10.42 -6.91 -23.36
CA ASN A 74 9.88 -8.25 -23.61
C ASN A 74 10.28 -9.26 -22.53
N PHE A 75 11.56 -9.23 -22.12
CA PHE A 75 12.08 -10.10 -21.06
C PHE A 75 11.31 -9.91 -19.75
N TYR A 76 10.95 -8.67 -19.43
CA TYR A 76 10.16 -8.33 -18.25
C TYR A 76 8.70 -8.77 -18.41
N THR A 77 8.02 -8.38 -19.50
CA THR A 77 6.59 -8.63 -19.66
C THR A 77 6.25 -10.11 -19.74
N THR A 78 7.01 -10.89 -20.51
CA THR A 78 6.82 -12.34 -20.65
C THR A 78 6.97 -13.10 -19.33
N ARG A 79 7.75 -12.57 -18.38
CA ARG A 79 7.89 -13.15 -17.04
C ARG A 79 6.84 -12.66 -16.07
N ARG A 80 6.60 -11.35 -16.03
CA ARG A 80 5.71 -10.72 -15.05
C ARG A 80 4.23 -10.96 -15.35
N PHE A 81 3.88 -11.09 -16.62
CA PHE A 81 2.50 -11.24 -17.09
C PHE A 81 2.33 -12.54 -17.89
N ALA A 82 2.99 -13.63 -17.44
CA ALA A 82 2.95 -14.93 -18.11
C ALA A 82 1.54 -15.57 -18.15
N HIS A 83 0.60 -15.04 -17.36
CA HIS A 83 -0.80 -15.45 -17.36
C HIS A 83 -1.62 -14.87 -18.52
N LEU A 84 -1.12 -13.84 -19.20
CA LEU A 84 -1.78 -13.22 -20.36
C LEU A 84 -1.52 -14.03 -21.65
N SER A 85 -2.38 -13.86 -22.64
CA SER A 85 -2.16 -14.45 -23.96
C SER A 85 -0.95 -13.83 -24.68
N PRO A 86 -0.34 -14.54 -25.65
CA PRO A 86 0.80 -13.99 -26.39
C PRO A 86 0.51 -12.65 -27.06
N GLU A 87 -0.69 -12.48 -27.62
CA GLU A 87 -1.10 -11.21 -28.24
C GLU A 87 -1.18 -10.08 -27.19
N GLU A 88 -1.79 -10.33 -26.04
CA GLU A 88 -1.87 -9.33 -24.97
C GLU A 88 -0.49 -8.96 -24.42
N ILE A 89 0.41 -9.93 -24.26
CA ILE A 89 1.79 -9.69 -23.84
C ILE A 89 2.52 -8.81 -24.87
N ASP A 90 2.32 -9.07 -26.16
CA ASP A 90 2.91 -8.26 -27.24
C ASP A 90 2.40 -6.82 -27.21
N ARG A 91 1.08 -6.61 -27.07
CA ARG A 91 0.50 -5.26 -26.94
C ARG A 91 0.97 -4.56 -25.68
N LEU A 92 1.01 -5.26 -24.55
CA LEU A 92 1.47 -4.72 -23.27
C LEU A 92 2.95 -4.35 -23.32
N ARG A 93 3.79 -5.17 -23.97
CA ARG A 93 5.20 -4.86 -24.22
C ARG A 93 5.34 -3.57 -25.01
N GLU A 94 4.63 -3.45 -26.13
CA GLU A 94 4.68 -2.24 -26.98
C GLU A 94 4.25 -1.00 -26.20
N TYR A 95 3.14 -1.10 -25.47
CA TYR A 95 2.66 -0.02 -24.61
C TYR A 95 3.69 0.39 -23.56
N ILE A 96 4.20 -0.57 -22.77
CA ILE A 96 5.19 -0.31 -21.72
C ILE A 96 6.48 0.27 -22.30
N PHE A 97 6.94 -0.23 -23.44
CA PHE A 97 8.13 0.31 -24.09
C PHE A 97 7.89 1.76 -24.50
N HIS A 98 6.88 2.03 -25.33
CA HIS A 98 6.68 3.36 -25.89
C HIS A 98 6.29 4.42 -24.85
N VAL A 99 5.51 4.07 -23.82
CA VAL A 99 5.16 5.03 -22.76
C VAL A 99 6.35 5.44 -21.91
N ASN A 100 7.38 4.59 -21.79
CA ASN A 100 8.57 4.86 -20.98
C ASN A 100 9.80 5.28 -21.81
N THR A 101 9.79 5.11 -23.13
CA THR A 101 10.92 5.48 -24.01
C THR A 101 10.58 6.51 -25.08
N GLY A 102 9.31 6.92 -25.20
CA GLY A 102 8.90 7.97 -26.14
C GLY A 102 9.41 9.36 -25.76
N ASP A 103 8.98 10.37 -26.52
CA ASP A 103 9.49 11.75 -26.41
C ASP A 103 9.26 12.38 -25.02
N THR A 104 8.24 11.94 -24.29
CA THR A 104 7.89 12.47 -22.97
C THR A 104 7.53 11.32 -22.01
N PRO A 105 8.52 10.65 -21.38
CA PRO A 105 8.26 9.55 -20.46
C PRO A 105 7.89 10.08 -19.07
N ALA A 106 6.78 10.83 -19.00
CA ALA A 106 6.35 11.55 -17.80
C ALA A 106 6.09 10.63 -16.61
N GLY A 107 5.47 9.46 -16.85
CA GLY A 107 5.19 8.49 -15.79
C GLY A 107 6.45 7.93 -15.14
N GLU A 108 7.48 7.65 -15.93
CA GLU A 108 8.76 7.17 -15.44
C GLU A 108 9.46 8.24 -14.56
N PHE A 109 9.60 9.46 -15.07
CA PHE A 109 10.26 10.53 -14.34
C PHE A 109 9.48 10.98 -13.10
N ALA A 110 8.15 10.81 -13.11
CA ALA A 110 7.32 11.02 -11.92
C ALA A 110 7.76 10.12 -10.74
N LEU A 111 8.36 8.95 -10.99
CA LEU A 111 8.90 8.10 -9.91
C LEU A 111 9.95 8.83 -9.08
N ASN A 112 10.85 9.59 -9.71
CA ASN A 112 11.88 10.36 -9.01
C ASN A 112 11.29 11.58 -8.29
N VAL A 113 10.17 12.11 -8.76
CA VAL A 113 9.43 13.19 -8.09
C VAL A 113 8.72 12.66 -6.84
N LEU A 114 8.11 11.48 -6.92
CA LEU A 114 7.27 10.92 -5.86
C LEU A 114 8.06 10.10 -4.83
N LEU A 115 9.13 9.44 -5.27
CA LEU A 115 9.83 8.43 -4.48
C LEU A 115 11.31 8.80 -4.28
N LYS A 116 11.80 8.56 -3.07
CA LYS A 116 13.23 8.42 -2.77
C LYS A 116 13.70 7.05 -3.28
N PHE A 117 15.02 6.90 -3.39
CA PHE A 117 15.63 5.60 -3.71
C PHE A 117 15.08 4.50 -2.79
N ARG A 118 14.85 3.30 -3.36
CA ARG A 118 14.11 2.17 -2.74
C ARG A 118 12.60 2.39 -2.57
N ALA A 119 12.00 3.21 -3.42
CA ALA A 119 10.56 3.42 -3.48
C ALA A 119 9.91 3.97 -2.18
N TYR A 120 10.67 4.66 -1.33
CA TYR A 120 10.10 5.37 -0.18
C TYR A 120 9.40 6.65 -0.63
N ALA A 121 8.14 6.85 -0.27
CA ALA A 121 7.44 8.08 -0.60
C ALA A 121 8.14 9.32 -0.02
N LYS A 122 8.39 10.34 -0.85
CA LYS A 122 8.89 11.64 -0.39
C LYS A 122 7.86 12.36 0.47
N MET A 123 6.59 12.28 0.08
CA MET A 123 5.44 12.83 0.80
C MET A 123 4.38 11.73 0.98
N PRO A 124 4.48 10.93 2.05
CA PRO A 124 3.58 9.80 2.30
C PRO A 124 2.11 10.22 2.32
N LEU A 125 1.26 9.40 1.69
CA LEU A 125 -0.16 9.70 1.56
C LEU A 125 -0.92 9.64 2.90
N LYS A 126 -0.44 8.85 3.88
CA LYS A 126 -1.14 8.61 5.15
C LYS A 126 -1.55 9.88 5.92
N TYR A 127 -0.67 10.89 5.97
CA TYR A 127 -0.95 12.14 6.67
C TYR A 127 -2.02 12.99 5.99
N ARG A 128 -2.20 12.80 4.68
CA ARG A 128 -3.19 13.53 3.87
C ARG A 128 -4.53 12.79 3.78
N LEU A 129 -4.53 11.47 3.99
CA LEU A 129 -5.76 10.67 4.05
C LEU A 129 -6.49 10.80 5.38
N ALA A 130 -5.77 10.97 6.50
CA ALA A 130 -6.36 11.11 7.82
C ALA A 130 -7.57 12.08 7.88
N PRO A 131 -7.48 13.33 7.38
CA PRO A 131 -8.61 14.26 7.41
C PRO A 131 -9.76 13.94 6.43
N LEU A 132 -9.60 12.93 5.56
CA LEU A 132 -10.62 12.53 4.57
C LEU A 132 -11.52 11.41 5.07
N PHE A 133 -11.07 10.60 6.04
CA PHE A 133 -11.92 9.59 6.66
C PHE A 133 -13.16 10.26 7.28
N GLY A 134 -14.33 9.68 7.03
CA GLY A 134 -15.63 10.21 7.45
C GLY A 134 -16.20 11.34 6.58
N ARG A 135 -15.39 11.94 5.70
CA ARG A 135 -15.86 12.97 4.74
C ARG A 135 -16.14 12.41 3.36
N VAL A 136 -15.30 11.46 2.93
CA VAL A 136 -15.46 10.72 1.68
C VAL A 136 -15.24 9.24 1.96
N PRO A 137 -16.00 8.33 1.32
CA PRO A 137 -15.71 6.90 1.44
C PRO A 137 -14.31 6.59 0.88
N VAL A 138 -13.45 6.05 1.73
CA VAL A 138 -12.10 5.61 1.36
C VAL A 138 -12.06 4.08 1.40
N ARG A 139 -11.43 3.49 0.40
CA ARG A 139 -11.09 2.07 0.32
C ARG A 139 -9.66 1.92 -0.16
N PHE A 140 -8.91 1.01 0.44
CA PHE A 140 -7.64 0.53 -0.08
C PHE A 140 -7.85 -0.85 -0.67
N VAL A 141 -7.33 -1.09 -1.87
CA VAL A 141 -7.41 -2.38 -2.55
C VAL A 141 -5.98 -2.82 -2.86
N TYR A 142 -5.61 -3.99 -2.36
CA TYR A 142 -4.29 -4.61 -2.53
C TYR A 142 -4.42 -5.98 -3.19
N GLY A 143 -3.35 -6.45 -3.80
CA GLY A 143 -3.17 -7.87 -4.11
C GLY A 143 -2.51 -8.62 -2.95
N ASP A 144 -2.71 -9.93 -2.86
CA ASP A 144 -2.05 -10.80 -1.87
C ASP A 144 -0.61 -11.19 -2.27
N VAL A 145 -0.27 -11.11 -3.55
CA VAL A 145 1.07 -11.35 -4.11
C VAL A 145 1.72 -10.02 -4.51
N ASP A 146 1.68 -9.04 -3.63
CA ASP A 146 2.32 -7.73 -3.81
C ASP A 146 3.59 -7.60 -2.95
N TRP A 147 4.57 -6.87 -3.46
CA TRP A 147 5.73 -6.42 -2.69
C TRP A 147 5.35 -5.31 -1.70
N MET A 148 4.22 -4.63 -1.90
CA MET A 148 3.65 -3.68 -0.96
C MET A 148 2.76 -4.36 0.09
N ASP A 149 3.10 -4.20 1.38
CA ASP A 149 2.37 -4.83 2.49
C ASP A 149 1.10 -4.03 2.88
N SER A 150 -0.07 -4.63 2.69
CA SER A 150 -1.39 -4.07 3.03
C SER A 150 -1.56 -3.74 4.52
N LYS A 151 -0.72 -4.30 5.41
CA LYS A 151 -0.70 -3.95 6.85
C LYS A 151 -0.46 -2.46 7.10
N HIS A 152 0.26 -1.78 6.20
CA HIS A 152 0.47 -0.34 6.33
C HIS A 152 -0.84 0.43 6.16
N ALA A 153 -1.74 -0.02 5.29
CA ALA A 153 -3.08 0.57 5.17
C ALA A 153 -3.93 0.26 6.40
N VAL A 154 -3.83 -0.96 6.96
CA VAL A 154 -4.48 -1.33 8.22
C VAL A 154 -4.03 -0.40 9.36
N GLU A 155 -2.74 -0.13 9.48
CA GLU A 155 -2.21 0.83 10.46
C GLU A 155 -2.77 2.24 10.24
N VAL A 156 -2.84 2.71 8.99
CA VAL A 156 -3.43 4.02 8.67
C VAL A 156 -4.88 4.12 9.11
N VAL A 157 -5.70 3.09 8.86
CA VAL A 157 -7.11 3.08 9.29
C VAL A 157 -7.20 3.05 10.82
N LYS A 158 -6.43 2.20 11.50
CA LYS A 158 -6.43 2.13 12.97
C LYS A 158 -5.98 3.42 13.64
N GLU A 159 -5.03 4.14 13.04
CA GLU A 159 -4.53 5.42 13.57
C GLU A 159 -5.49 6.58 13.28
N ALA A 160 -6.05 6.64 12.08
CA ALA A 160 -6.78 7.82 11.61
C ALA A 160 -8.31 7.71 11.65
N ALA A 161 -8.85 6.50 11.72
CA ALA A 161 -10.28 6.20 11.75
C ALA A 161 -10.55 4.92 12.57
N PRO A 162 -10.19 4.88 13.87
CA PRO A 162 -10.24 3.68 14.71
C PRO A 162 -11.65 3.07 14.85
N GLU A 163 -12.69 3.87 14.63
CA GLU A 163 -14.09 3.45 14.66
C GLU A 163 -14.54 2.71 13.39
N MET A 164 -13.78 2.79 12.29
CA MET A 164 -14.13 2.11 11.05
C MET A 164 -13.75 0.64 11.09
N ASP A 165 -14.61 -0.18 10.49
CA ASP A 165 -14.32 -1.58 10.23
C ASP A 165 -13.17 -1.70 9.21
N VAL A 166 -12.00 -2.11 9.68
CA VAL A 166 -10.77 -2.24 8.88
C VAL A 166 -10.99 -3.20 7.71
N GLU A 167 -11.71 -4.29 7.92
CA GLU A 167 -11.99 -5.26 6.86
C GLU A 167 -12.92 -4.68 5.80
N LYS A 168 -13.70 -3.65 6.14
CA LYS A 168 -14.49 -2.87 5.19
C LYS A 168 -13.76 -1.71 4.53
N VAL A 169 -12.57 -1.34 4.99
CA VAL A 169 -11.76 -0.26 4.40
C VAL A 169 -10.57 -0.80 3.61
N VAL A 170 -9.97 -1.91 4.03
CA VAL A 170 -8.82 -2.54 3.38
C VAL A 170 -9.25 -3.87 2.75
N ARG A 171 -9.20 -3.96 1.42
CA ARG A 171 -9.47 -5.18 0.64
C ARG A 171 -8.19 -5.78 0.13
N VAL A 172 -8.15 -7.11 0.13
CA VAL A 172 -7.08 -7.89 -0.47
C VAL A 172 -7.70 -8.83 -1.49
N VAL A 173 -7.32 -8.67 -2.75
CA VAL A 173 -7.75 -9.50 -3.87
C VAL A 173 -6.77 -10.65 -4.02
N ALA A 174 -7.29 -11.87 -4.00
CA ALA A 174 -6.48 -13.09 -4.07
C ALA A 174 -5.91 -13.34 -5.47
N GLY A 175 -4.71 -13.91 -5.53
CA GLY A 175 -4.01 -14.21 -6.78
C GLY A 175 -3.62 -12.97 -7.57
N ALA A 176 -3.50 -11.81 -6.93
CA ALA A 176 -3.19 -10.55 -7.58
C ALA A 176 -1.96 -9.90 -6.97
N GLY A 177 -1.18 -9.20 -7.78
CA GLY A 177 -0.04 -8.41 -7.32
C GLY A 177 -0.35 -6.92 -7.30
N HIS A 178 0.68 -6.11 -7.58
CA HIS A 178 0.60 -4.65 -7.50
C HIS A 178 -0.40 -4.01 -8.48
N GLN A 179 -0.57 -4.60 -9.66
CA GLN A 179 -1.50 -4.10 -10.66
C GLN A 179 -2.76 -4.96 -10.59
N VAL A 180 -3.50 -4.82 -9.49
CA VAL A 180 -4.59 -5.73 -9.09
C VAL A 180 -5.56 -6.02 -10.24
N PHE A 181 -5.97 -4.97 -10.96
CA PHE A 181 -6.89 -5.04 -12.11
C PHE A 181 -6.31 -5.77 -13.34
N LEU A 182 -4.99 -5.84 -13.47
CA LEU A 182 -4.31 -6.53 -14.58
C LEU A 182 -3.91 -7.96 -14.21
N ASP A 183 -3.64 -8.19 -12.92
CA ASP A 183 -3.22 -9.49 -12.41
C ASP A 183 -4.40 -10.45 -12.22
N ASN A 184 -5.54 -9.95 -11.72
CA ASN A 184 -6.78 -10.72 -11.60
C ASN A 184 -8.01 -9.82 -11.87
N PRO A 185 -8.33 -9.53 -13.14
CA PRO A 185 -9.41 -8.60 -13.50
C PRO A 185 -10.77 -9.05 -12.96
N GLN A 186 -11.06 -10.36 -13.02
CA GLN A 186 -12.33 -10.89 -12.54
C GLN A 186 -12.52 -10.63 -11.04
N ALA A 187 -11.55 -11.01 -10.21
CA ALA A 187 -11.66 -10.82 -8.76
C ALA A 187 -11.62 -9.34 -8.36
N PHE A 188 -10.89 -8.51 -9.11
CA PHE A 188 -10.92 -7.06 -8.93
C PHE A 188 -12.31 -6.49 -9.23
N ASP A 189 -12.92 -6.84 -10.35
CA ASP A 189 -14.24 -6.34 -10.75
C ASP A 189 -15.34 -6.77 -9.77
N GLU A 190 -15.33 -8.03 -9.32
CA GLU A 190 -16.23 -8.54 -8.29
C GLU A 190 -16.10 -7.73 -6.99
N GLU A 191 -14.87 -7.40 -6.58
CA GLU A 191 -14.62 -6.57 -5.39
C GLU A 191 -15.06 -5.11 -5.59
N MET A 192 -14.87 -4.55 -6.79
CA MET A 192 -15.34 -3.20 -7.09
C MET A 192 -16.86 -3.10 -7.04
N VAL A 193 -17.58 -4.09 -7.57
CA VAL A 193 -19.05 -4.18 -7.46
C VAL A 193 -19.46 -4.26 -5.99
N ARG A 194 -18.82 -5.14 -5.21
CA ARG A 194 -19.08 -5.27 -3.77
C ARG A 194 -18.89 -3.94 -3.03
N ILE A 195 -17.77 -3.24 -3.27
CA ILE A 195 -17.50 -1.92 -2.67
C ILE A 195 -18.59 -0.90 -3.02
N VAL A 196 -19.11 -0.93 -4.25
CA VAL A 196 -20.16 -0.02 -4.71
C VAL A 196 -21.51 -0.38 -4.10
N ASP A 197 -21.84 -1.66 -3.99
CA ASP A 197 -23.11 -2.14 -3.41
C ASP A 197 -23.15 -1.95 -1.89
N GLU A 198 -22.00 -2.01 -1.22
CA GLU A 198 -21.84 -1.68 0.20
C GLU A 198 -22.08 -0.19 0.52
N ARG A 199 -22.48 0.63 -0.46
CA ARG A 199 -22.89 2.04 -0.24
C ARG A 199 -24.21 2.11 0.53
N GLY A 200 -24.09 1.97 1.84
CA GLY A 200 -25.11 2.28 2.85
C GLY A 200 -24.42 2.63 4.17
N LEU A 201 -24.07 3.91 4.33
CA LEU A 201 -23.80 4.57 5.62
C LEU A 201 -24.58 5.88 5.63
#